data_AF-A0A7C1YF09-F1
#
_entry.id   AF-A0A7C1YF09-F1
#
_cell.length_a   1.000
_cell.length_b   1.000
_cell.length_c   1.000
_cell.angle_alpha   90.00
_cell.angle_beta   90.00
_cell.angle_gamma   90.00
#
_symmetry.space_group_name_H-M   'P 1'
#
loop_
_entity.id
_entity.type
_entity.pdbx_description
1 polymer ?
#
loop_
_entity_poly.entity_id
_entity_poly.type
_entity_poly.pdbx_seq_one_letter_code
_entity_poly.pdbx_strand_id
1 'polypeptide(L)'
;MRTLPPLLLLAAACLPARAGDIDLRCETLAQRMIERLSGEGLLDLSGDNRQRARAIGLELCAEAETSARRQHEEGKRQALSNWFFESSGGKPGNKRLRK
;
A
#
# COMPACT_ATOMS: atom_id res chain seq x y z
N MET A 1 39.83 15.11 24.90
CA MET A 1 38.72 14.21 24.50
C MET A 1 37.42 15.01 24.68
N ARG A 2 36.78 15.42 23.58
CA ARG A 2 35.56 16.24 23.61
C ARG A 2 34.35 15.32 23.56
N THR A 3 33.53 15.33 24.60
CA THR A 3 32.26 14.61 24.67
C THR A 3 31.21 15.36 23.84
N LEU A 4 30.72 14.73 22.77
CA LEU A 4 29.59 15.20 21.97
C LEU A 4 28.30 15.07 22.80
N PRO A 5 27.40 16.08 22.80
CA PRO A 5 26.20 16.06 23.62
C PRO A 5 25.19 15.03 23.10
N PRO A 6 24.50 14.27 23.98
CA PRO A 6 23.56 13.20 23.63
C PRO A 6 22.28 13.70 22.93
N LEU A 7 22.08 15.02 22.85
CA LEU A 7 20.92 15.65 22.22
C LEU A 7 20.90 15.55 20.69
N LEU A 8 22.04 15.26 20.04
CA LEU A 8 22.12 15.10 18.58
C LEU A 8 21.66 13.72 18.08
N LEU A 9 21.50 12.71 18.96
CA LEU A 9 21.08 11.36 18.58
C LEU A 9 19.56 11.20 18.42
N LEU A 10 18.74 12.06 19.05
CA LEU A 10 17.27 11.97 18.93
C LEU A 10 16.72 12.55 17.63
N ALA A 11 17.47 13.40 16.91
CA ALA A 11 16.99 13.99 15.65
C ALA A 11 16.96 12.98 14.48
N ALA A 12 17.65 11.84 14.60
CA ALA A 12 17.69 10.81 13.55
C ALA A 12 16.53 9.80 13.60
N ALA A 13 15.71 9.81 14.67
CA ALA A 13 14.65 8.82 14.87
C ALA A 13 13.33 9.16 14.14
N CYS A 14 13.18 10.36 13.58
CA CYS A 14 12.02 10.78 12.79
C CYS A 14 12.28 10.71 11.29
N LEU A 15 12.87 9.62 10.79
CA LEU A 15 12.79 9.34 9.37
C LEU A 15 11.33 8.96 9.06
N PRO A 16 10.65 9.65 8.13
CA PRO A 16 9.32 9.23 7.72
C PRO A 16 9.45 7.83 7.14
N ALA A 17 8.81 6.85 7.78
CA ALA A 17 8.65 5.52 7.20
C ALA A 17 7.93 5.72 5.86
N ARG A 18 8.68 5.65 4.76
CA ARG A 18 8.08 5.66 3.44
C ARG A 18 7.23 4.40 3.36
N ALA A 19 5.92 4.58 3.26
CA ALA A 19 5.04 3.49 2.90
C ALA A 19 5.58 2.90 1.58
N GLY A 20 5.95 1.62 1.61
CA GLY A 20 6.42 0.93 0.42
C GLY A 20 5.35 0.95 -0.66
N ASP A 21 5.77 0.93 -1.93
CA ASP A 21 4.85 0.76 -3.04
C ASP A 21 4.07 -0.55 -2.91
N ILE A 22 2.81 -0.55 -3.34
CA ILE A 22 2.00 -1.77 -3.42
C ILE A 22 2.49 -2.57 -4.63
N ASP A 23 3.12 -3.71 -4.37
CA ASP A 23 3.55 -4.69 -5.38
C ASP A 23 2.89 -6.04 -5.05
N LEU A 24 1.97 -6.49 -5.92
CA LEU A 24 1.28 -7.76 -5.74
C LEU A 24 2.05 -8.96 -6.33
N ARG A 25 3.22 -8.71 -6.94
CA ARG A 25 4.03 -9.72 -7.62
C ARG A 25 3.22 -10.52 -8.65
N CYS A 26 2.56 -9.80 -9.56
CA CYS A 26 1.54 -10.35 -10.45
C CYS A 26 1.97 -11.56 -11.29
N GLU A 27 3.22 -11.61 -11.75
CA GLU A 27 3.76 -12.79 -12.45
C GLU A 27 3.75 -14.04 -11.56
N THR A 28 4.17 -13.91 -10.30
CA THR A 28 4.16 -15.01 -9.34
C THR A 28 2.72 -15.42 -8.99
N LEU A 29 1.82 -14.44 -8.85
CA LEU A 29 0.42 -14.69 -8.52
C LEU A 29 -0.32 -15.41 -9.66
N ALA A 30 -0.18 -14.92 -10.90
CA ALA A 30 -0.77 -15.51 -12.09
C ALA A 30 -0.28 -16.95 -12.30
N GLN A 31 1.02 -17.19 -12.12
CA GLN A 31 1.59 -18.52 -12.23
C GLN A 31 1.01 -19.50 -11.18
N ARG A 32 0.94 -19.09 -9.91
CA ARG A 32 0.35 -19.90 -8.83
C ARG A 32 -1.13 -20.20 -9.07
N MET A 33 -1.88 -19.24 -9.59
CA MET A 33 -3.28 -19.42 -9.94
C MET A 33 -3.44 -20.50 -11.02
N ILE A 34 -2.64 -20.42 -12.10
CA ILE A 34 -2.66 -21.40 -13.20
C ILE A 34 -2.28 -22.80 -12.69
N GLU A 35 -1.21 -22.90 -11.89
CA GLU A 35 -0.76 -24.16 -11.30
C GLU A 35 -1.84 -24.80 -10.44
N ARG A 36 -2.51 -24.00 -9.59
CA ARG A 36 -3.56 -24.49 -8.72
C ARG A 36 -4.78 -24.96 -9.48
N LEU A 37 -5.30 -24.13 -10.39
CA LEU A 37 -6.51 -24.46 -11.16
C LEU A 37 -6.27 -25.63 -12.13
N SER A 38 -5.09 -25.72 -12.73
CA SER A 38 -4.75 -26.88 -13.58
C SER A 38 -4.53 -28.15 -12.75
N GLY A 39 -3.93 -28.05 -11.57
CA GLY A 39 -3.78 -29.18 -10.64
C GLY A 39 -5.12 -29.70 -10.10
N GLU A 40 -6.12 -28.84 -10.01
CA GLU A 40 -7.51 -29.20 -9.67
C GLU A 40 -8.34 -29.66 -10.89
N GLY A 41 -7.75 -29.71 -12.10
CA GLY A 41 -8.43 -30.11 -13.33
C GLY A 41 -9.44 -29.10 -13.88
N LEU A 42 -9.41 -27.86 -13.38
CA LEU A 42 -10.33 -26.78 -13.76
C LEU A 42 -9.85 -25.97 -14.97
N LEU A 43 -8.59 -26.15 -15.35
CA LEU A 43 -7.97 -25.48 -16.50
C LEU A 43 -7.25 -26.49 -17.40
N ASP A 44 -7.73 -26.61 -18.63
CA ASP A 44 -6.97 -27.28 -19.69
C ASP A 44 -5.88 -26.34 -20.22
N LEU A 45 -4.63 -26.74 -20.08
CA LEU A 45 -3.45 -25.98 -20.51
C LEU A 45 -2.90 -26.43 -21.87
N SER A 46 -3.66 -27.21 -22.64
CA SER A 46 -3.31 -27.60 -24.00
C SER A 46 -3.32 -26.41 -24.97
N GLY A 47 -2.52 -26.51 -26.05
CA GLY A 47 -2.39 -25.47 -27.06
C GLY A 47 -2.07 -24.09 -26.48
N ASP A 48 -2.81 -23.07 -26.94
CA ASP A 48 -2.60 -21.67 -26.53
C ASP A 48 -3.27 -21.31 -25.19
N ASN A 49 -4.00 -22.25 -24.57
CA ASN A 49 -4.78 -21.95 -23.36
C ASN A 49 -3.90 -21.54 -22.17
N ARG A 50 -2.67 -22.09 -22.08
CA ARG A 50 -1.71 -21.66 -21.05
C ARG A 50 -1.33 -20.19 -21.18
N GLN A 51 -1.06 -19.73 -22.39
CA GLN A 51 -0.69 -18.33 -22.64
C GLN A 51 -1.87 -17.40 -22.36
N ARG A 52 -3.09 -17.81 -22.77
CA ARG A 52 -4.32 -17.06 -22.50
C ARG A 52 -4.62 -16.96 -21.00
N ALA A 53 -4.50 -18.07 -20.26
CA ALA A 53 -4.69 -18.07 -18.81
C ALA A 53 -3.68 -17.16 -18.10
N ARG A 54 -2.42 -17.11 -18.58
CA ARG A 54 -1.41 -16.18 -18.07
C ARG A 54 -1.74 -14.74 -18.36
N ALA A 55 -2.14 -14.40 -19.58
CA ALA A 55 -2.55 -13.04 -19.92
C ALA A 55 -3.70 -12.55 -19.04
N ILE A 56 -4.75 -13.37 -18.86
CA ILE A 56 -5.89 -13.06 -17.99
C ILE A 56 -5.43 -12.87 -16.53
N GLY A 57 -4.60 -13.77 -16.00
CA GLY A 57 -4.11 -13.67 -14.63
C GLY A 57 -3.27 -12.41 -14.38
N LEU A 58 -2.44 -12.01 -15.35
CA LEU A 58 -1.66 -10.78 -15.27
C LEU A 58 -2.54 -9.53 -15.35
N GLU A 59 -3.50 -9.51 -16.25
CA GLU A 59 -4.46 -8.39 -16.41
C GLU A 59 -5.25 -8.17 -15.13
N LEU A 60 -5.90 -9.22 -14.60
CA LEU A 60 -6.68 -9.15 -13.36
C LEU A 60 -5.82 -8.69 -12.17
N CYS A 61 -4.59 -9.18 -12.06
CA CYS A 61 -3.70 -8.76 -10.99
C CYS A 61 -3.27 -7.28 -11.14
N ALA A 62 -2.96 -6.83 -12.35
CA ALA A 62 -2.58 -5.44 -12.61
C ALA A 62 -3.73 -4.46 -12.30
N GLU A 63 -4.97 -4.85 -12.62
CA GLU A 63 -6.16 -4.09 -12.24
C GLU A 63 -6.33 -4.03 -10.72
N ALA A 64 -6.16 -5.16 -10.03
CA ALA A 64 -6.23 -5.22 -8.57
C ALA A 64 -5.14 -4.36 -7.90
N GLU A 65 -3.91 -4.41 -8.40
CA GLU A 65 -2.81 -3.59 -7.90
C GLU A 65 -3.09 -2.09 -8.11
N THR A 66 -3.57 -1.72 -9.30
CA THR A 66 -3.96 -0.33 -9.60
C THR A 66 -5.10 0.14 -8.69
N SER A 67 -6.09 -0.72 -8.45
CA SER A 67 -7.18 -0.43 -7.52
C SER A 67 -6.68 -0.22 -6.09
N ALA A 68 -5.82 -1.12 -5.60
CA ALA A 68 -5.21 -1.02 -4.27
C ALA A 68 -4.37 0.26 -4.13
N ARG A 69 -3.58 0.64 -5.14
CA ARG A 69 -2.82 1.90 -5.17
C ARG A 69 -3.74 3.12 -5.03
N ARG A 70 -4.86 3.16 -5.76
CA ARG A 70 -5.84 4.26 -5.66
C ARG A 70 -6.47 4.33 -4.27
N GLN A 71 -6.91 3.21 -3.73
CA GLN A 71 -7.50 3.15 -2.38
C GLN A 71 -6.49 3.58 -1.30
N HIS A 72 -5.22 3.21 -1.45
CA HIS A 72 -4.17 3.61 -0.53
C HIS A 72 -3.95 5.13 -0.53
N GLU A 73 -3.89 5.75 -1.71
CA GLU A 73 -3.74 7.20 -1.83
C GLU A 73 -4.98 7.97 -1.35
N GLU A 74 -6.18 7.45 -1.58
CA GLU A 74 -7.41 8.00 -1.02
C GLU A 74 -7.43 7.90 0.52
N GLY A 75 -7.05 6.75 1.07
CA GLY A 75 -6.91 6.54 2.51
C GLY A 75 -5.91 7.50 3.16
N LYS A 76 -4.76 7.75 2.51
CA LYS A 76 -3.78 8.77 2.94
C LYS A 76 -4.39 10.16 2.97
N ARG A 77 -5.10 10.56 1.91
CA ARG A 77 -5.76 11.87 1.84
C ARG A 77 -6.79 12.04 2.95
N GLN A 78 -7.59 11.01 3.22
CA GLN A 78 -8.57 11.02 4.29
C GLN A 78 -7.90 11.10 5.67
N ALA A 79 -6.86 10.31 5.92
CA ALA A 79 -6.10 10.34 7.16
C ALA A 79 -5.47 11.72 7.42
N LEU A 80 -4.88 12.33 6.38
CA LEU A 80 -4.33 13.69 6.46
C LEU A 80 -5.43 14.72 6.74
N SER A 81 -6.56 14.64 6.05
CA SER A 81 -7.71 15.53 6.28
C SER A 81 -8.22 15.43 7.71
N ASN A 82 -8.38 14.21 8.23
CA ASN A 82 -8.80 13.96 9.61
C ASN A 82 -7.77 14.52 10.60
N TRP A 83 -6.48 14.28 10.37
CA TRP A 83 -5.41 14.81 11.20
C TRP A 83 -5.40 16.36 11.19
N PHE A 84 -5.59 17.00 10.04
CA PHE A 84 -5.71 18.47 9.94
C PHE A 84 -6.93 18.99 10.71
N PHE A 85 -8.09 18.34 10.57
CA PHE A 85 -9.27 18.69 11.32
C PHE A 85 -9.05 18.54 12.84
N GLU A 86 -8.43 17.44 13.26
CA GLU A 86 -8.16 17.16 14.66
C GLU A 86 -7.09 18.08 15.27
N SER A 87 -6.11 18.50 14.50
CA SER A 87 -5.07 19.44 14.94
C SER A 87 -5.52 20.90 14.87
N SER A 88 -6.60 21.21 14.14
CA SER A 88 -7.14 22.56 14.09
C SER A 88 -7.75 23.01 15.43
N GLY A 89 -7.34 24.19 15.90
CA GLY A 89 -7.77 24.78 17.18
C GLY A 89 -9.25 25.23 17.26
N GLY A 90 -10.07 24.87 16.27
CA GLY A 90 -11.48 25.27 16.14
C GLY A 90 -12.48 24.29 16.77
N LYS A 91 -12.03 23.26 17.50
CA LYS A 91 -12.94 22.32 18.18
C LYS A 91 -13.83 23.06 19.17
N PRO A 92 -15.11 22.67 19.36
CA PRO A 92 -16.04 23.36 20.25
C PRO A 92 -15.52 23.59 21.68
N GLY A 93 -14.65 22.71 22.20
CA GLY A 93 -13.98 22.85 23.49
C GLY A 93 -12.76 23.81 23.53
N ASN A 94 -12.15 24.14 22.38
CA ASN A 94 -10.98 25.01 22.29
C ASN A 94 -11.32 26.51 22.20
N LYS A 95 -12.61 26.87 22.13
CA LYS A 95 -13.05 28.28 22.15
C LYS A 95 -12.63 29.03 23.43
N ARG A 96 -12.36 28.31 24.52
CA ARG A 96 -11.88 28.87 25.80
C ARG A 96 -10.38 29.17 25.84
N LEU A 97 -9.60 28.69 24.85
CA LEU A 97 -8.16 28.91 24.77
C LEU A 97 -7.77 30.09 23.87
N ARG A 98 -8.75 30.72 23.21
CA ARG A 98 -8.56 32.00 22.53
C ARG A 98 -8.76 33.12 23.56
N LYS A 99 -7.66 33.58 24.15
CA LYS A 99 -7.60 34.90 24.79
C LYS A 99 -7.63 35.99 23.74
#